data_AF-A0A946ZHT4-F1
#
_entry.id   AF-A0A946ZHT4-F1
#
_cell.length_a   1.000
_cell.length_b   1.000
_cell.length_c   1.000
_cell.angle_alpha   90.00
_cell.angle_beta   90.00
_cell.angle_gamma   90.00
#
_symmetry.space_group_name_H-M   'P 1'
#
loop_
_entity.id
_entity.type
_entity.pdbx_description
1 polymer ?
#
loop_
_entity_poly.entity_id
_entity_poly.type
_entity_poly.pdbx_seq_one_letter_code
_entity_poly.pdbx_strand_id
1 'polypeptide(L)'
;MRLLVNVTCPIEPFNSLVRNGTAGAVIERCMDEIKPDQVYFSEHNGNRGCTMIVNVKDESEIPRIAEPWFLNFNASCEFRIAMTQEDLMRANLSQYAEKSTEAQLN
;
A
#
# COMPACT_ATOMS: atom_id res chain seq x y z
N MET A 1 -4.45 12.57 3.06
CA MET A 1 -5.17 11.31 2.85
C MET A 1 -4.28 10.16 3.28
N ARG A 2 -4.84 9.09 3.86
CA ARG A 2 -4.07 7.90 4.21
C ARG A 2 -4.24 6.82 3.16
N LEU A 3 -3.12 6.25 2.73
CA LEU A 3 -3.07 5.13 1.81
C LEU A 3 -2.57 3.90 2.56
N LEU A 4 -3.27 2.78 2.39
CA LEU A 4 -2.74 1.45 2.63
C LEU A 4 -2.12 0.97 1.32
N VAL A 5 -0.84 0.64 1.34
CA VAL A 5 -0.08 0.22 0.17
C VAL A 5 0.48 -1.17 0.39
N ASN A 6 0.11 -2.10 -0.49
CA ASN A 6 0.69 -3.43 -0.52
C ASN A 6 1.72 -3.48 -1.64
N VAL A 7 2.94 -3.87 -1.31
CA VAL A 7 4.04 -4.03 -2.27
C VAL A 7 4.36 -5.51 -2.40
N THR A 8 4.45 -6.01 -3.63
CA THR A 8 4.90 -7.37 -3.92
C THR A 8 6.11 -7.31 -4.84
N CYS A 9 7.26 -7.76 -4.35
CA CYS A 9 8.50 -7.84 -5.12
C CYS A 9 8.59 -9.21 -5.82
N PRO A 10 8.84 -9.27 -7.14
CA PRO A 10 9.06 -10.53 -7.84
C PRO A 10 10.32 -11.25 -7.32
N ILE A 11 10.42 -12.54 -7.63
CA ILE A 11 11.58 -13.38 -7.27
C ILE A 11 12.89 -12.78 -7.81
N GLU A 12 12.90 -12.32 -9.06
CA GLU A 12 13.98 -11.55 -9.67
C GLU A 12 13.42 -10.18 -10.11
N PRO A 13 14.17 -9.08 -9.93
CA PRO A 13 15.59 -8.99 -9.59
C PRO A 13 15.91 -9.09 -8.08
N PHE A 14 14.93 -9.29 -7.20
CA PHE A 14 15.16 -9.25 -5.76
C PHE A 14 16.21 -10.26 -5.28
N ASN A 15 16.17 -11.50 -5.75
CA ASN A 15 17.18 -12.51 -5.42
C ASN A 15 18.60 -12.10 -5.85
N SER A 16 18.75 -11.48 -7.02
CA SER A 16 20.03 -10.95 -7.48
C SER A 16 20.58 -9.89 -6.52
N LEU A 17 19.72 -8.99 -6.02
CA LEU A 17 20.08 -7.99 -5.00
C LEU A 17 20.38 -8.59 -3.62
N VAL A 18 19.79 -9.74 -3.29
CA VAL A 18 20.13 -10.47 -2.07
C VAL A 18 21.51 -11.12 -2.22
N ARG A 19 21.76 -11.80 -3.35
CA ARG A 19 23.03 -12.50 -3.59
C ARG A 19 24.23 -11.56 -3.64
N ASN A 20 24.07 -10.36 -4.17
CA ASN A 20 25.14 -9.36 -4.22
C ASN A 20 25.23 -8.49 -2.94
N GLY A 21 24.35 -8.70 -1.96
CA GLY A 21 24.36 -8.01 -0.67
C GLY A 21 23.79 -6.59 -0.67
N THR A 22 23.16 -6.11 -1.74
CA THR A 22 22.68 -4.72 -1.83
C THR A 22 21.21 -4.53 -1.46
N ALA A 23 20.42 -5.60 -1.36
CA ALA A 23 18.96 -5.51 -1.12
C ALA A 23 18.59 -4.64 0.10
N GLY A 24 19.28 -4.81 1.23
CA GLY A 24 19.00 -4.05 2.45
C GLY A 24 19.19 -2.54 2.29
N ALA A 25 20.30 -2.12 1.68
CA ALA A 25 20.59 -0.70 1.44
C ALA A 25 19.62 -0.06 0.43
N VAL A 26 19.10 -0.85 -0.51
CA VAL A 26 18.06 -0.38 -1.45
C VAL A 26 16.74 -0.19 -0.72
N ILE A 27 16.32 -1.16 0.13
CA ILE A 27 15.11 -1.04 0.94
C ILE A 27 15.20 0.17 1.88
N GLU A 28 16.33 0.37 2.55
CA GLU A 28 16.56 1.53 3.41
C GLU A 28 16.34 2.85 2.65
N ARG A 29 16.90 2.97 1.44
CA ARG A 29 16.70 4.14 0.58
C ARG A 29 15.23 4.34 0.20
N CYS A 30 14.51 3.26 -0.13
CA CYS A 30 13.08 3.33 -0.38
C CYS A 30 12.31 3.83 0.86
N MET A 31 12.67 3.38 2.07
CA MET A 31 12.02 3.87 3.30
C MET A 31 12.30 5.36 3.55
N ASP A 32 13.52 5.83 3.28
CA ASP A 32 13.90 7.24 3.46
C ASP A 32 13.15 8.18 2.49
N GLU A 33 12.89 7.72 1.26
CA GLU A 33 12.13 8.46 0.26
C GLU A 33 10.62 8.44 0.54
N ILE A 34 10.08 7.29 0.94
CA ILE A 34 8.64 7.08 1.13
C ILE A 34 8.16 7.63 2.47
N LYS A 35 8.94 7.45 3.54
CA LYS A 35 8.61 7.83 4.92
C LYS A 35 7.21 7.35 5.34
N PRO A 36 6.95 6.02 5.34
CA PRO A 36 5.67 5.49 5.76
C PRO A 36 5.41 5.79 7.25
N ASP A 37 4.15 6.05 7.62
CA ASP A 37 3.72 6.15 9.03
C ASP A 37 4.01 4.83 9.75
N GLN A 38 3.74 3.72 9.07
CA GLN A 38 3.99 2.35 9.55
C GLN A 38 4.32 1.44 8.36
N VAL A 39 5.19 0.46 8.58
CA VAL A 39 5.53 -0.56 7.58
C VAL A 39 5.71 -1.92 8.25
N TYR A 40 5.18 -2.95 7.60
CA TYR A 40 5.28 -4.34 8.02
C TYR A 40 5.76 -5.17 6.84
N PHE A 41 6.93 -5.79 6.97
CA PHE A 41 7.46 -6.70 5.95
C PHE A 41 6.91 -8.11 6.19
N SER A 42 6.31 -8.70 5.15
CA SER A 42 5.71 -10.04 5.17
C SER A 42 5.78 -10.67 3.79
N GLU A 43 5.36 -11.93 3.65
CA GLU A 43 5.10 -12.48 2.33
C GLU A 43 3.75 -11.99 1.78
N HIS A 44 3.71 -11.77 0.47
CA HIS A 44 2.47 -11.50 -0.26
C HIS A 44 2.41 -12.50 -1.41
N ASN A 45 1.46 -13.44 -1.36
CA ASN A 45 1.30 -14.48 -2.37
C ASN A 45 2.61 -15.25 -2.67
N GLY A 46 3.35 -15.62 -1.62
CA GLY A 46 4.62 -16.35 -1.74
C GLY A 46 5.82 -15.53 -2.21
N ASN A 47 5.67 -14.20 -2.33
CA ASN A 47 6.74 -13.29 -2.74
C ASN A 47 7.12 -12.35 -1.58
N ARG A 48 8.34 -11.79 -1.60
CA ARG A 48 8.74 -10.77 -0.61
C ARG A 48 7.90 -9.53 -0.82
N GLY A 49 7.46 -8.89 0.25
CA GLY A 49 6.65 -7.70 0.15
C GLY A 49 6.57 -6.93 1.45
N CYS A 50 5.71 -5.93 1.45
CA CYS A 50 5.35 -5.22 2.65
C CYS A 50 3.97 -4.58 2.51
N THR A 51 3.32 -4.40 3.66
CA THR A 51 2.17 -3.54 3.81
C THR A 51 2.62 -2.27 4.53
N MET A 52 2.28 -1.11 3.98
CA MET A 52 2.60 0.17 4.60
C MET A 52 1.39 1.08 4.67
N ILE A 53 1.41 1.96 5.67
CA ILE A 53 0.49 3.08 5.80
C ILE A 53 1.27 4.34 5.45
N VAL A 54 0.81 5.09 4.46
CA VAL A 54 1.47 6.33 4.02
C VAL A 54 0.46 7.47 4.07
N ASN A 55 0.82 8.57 4.72
CA ASN A 55 0.06 9.80 4.64
C ASN A 55 0.53 10.62 3.42
N VAL A 56 -0.38 10.97 2.54
CA VAL A 56 -0.13 11.78 1.33
C VAL A 56 -0.96 13.06 1.37
N LYS A 57 -0.45 14.13 0.76
CA LYS A 57 -1.21 15.36 0.62
C LYS A 57 -2.33 15.21 -0.41
N ASP A 58 -2.00 14.67 -1.57
CA ASP A 58 -2.88 14.51 -2.73
C ASP A 58 -2.40 13.34 -3.63
N GLU A 59 -3.14 13.04 -4.69
CA GLU A 59 -2.91 11.91 -5.59
C GLU A 59 -1.60 12.02 -6.37
N SER A 60 -1.02 13.23 -6.50
CA SER A 60 0.25 13.42 -7.20
C SER A 60 1.44 12.81 -6.47
N GLU A 61 1.28 12.44 -5.19
CA GLU A 61 2.32 11.77 -4.41
C GLU A 61 2.40 10.25 -4.65
N ILE A 62 1.45 9.64 -5.39
CA ILE A 62 1.47 8.19 -5.65
C ILE A 62 2.81 7.73 -6.28
N PRO A 63 3.37 8.40 -7.31
CA PRO A 63 4.66 8.03 -7.88
C PRO A 63 5.82 8.10 -6.87
N ARG A 64 5.80 9.06 -5.93
CA ARG A 64 6.83 9.13 -4.86
C ARG A 64 6.88 7.84 -4.04
N ILE A 65 5.75 7.15 -3.91
CA ILE A 65 5.64 5.88 -3.21
C ILE A 65 5.99 4.71 -4.14
N ALA A 66 5.47 4.72 -5.37
CA ALA A 66 5.53 3.58 -6.28
C ALA A 66 6.90 3.43 -6.98
N GLU A 67 7.47 4.53 -7.46
CA GLU A 67 8.69 4.53 -8.29
C GLU A 67 9.91 3.90 -7.59
N PRO A 68 10.16 4.13 -6.27
CA PRO A 68 11.25 3.45 -5.59
C PRO A 68 11.13 1.92 -5.67
N TRP A 69 9.92 1.38 -5.65
CA TRP A 69 9.69 -0.06 -5.78
C TRP A 69 9.78 -0.55 -7.22
N PHE A 70 9.23 0.23 -8.16
CA PHE A 70 9.23 -0.12 -9.59
C PHE A 70 10.66 -0.15 -10.13
N LEU A 71 11.42 0.91 -9.91
CA LEU A 71 12.73 1.10 -10.51
C LEU A 71 13.81 0.20 -9.89
N ASN A 72 13.70 -0.12 -8.59
CA ASN A 72 14.71 -0.93 -7.91
C ASN A 72 14.39 -2.43 -7.90
N PHE A 73 13.11 -2.81 -7.86
CA PHE A 73 12.71 -4.19 -7.62
C PHE A 73 11.78 -4.76 -8.68
N ASN A 74 11.35 -3.99 -9.69
CA ASN A 74 10.28 -4.36 -10.62
C ASN A 74 9.02 -4.85 -9.86
N ALA A 75 8.77 -4.27 -8.69
CA ALA A 75 7.67 -4.68 -7.83
C ALA A 75 6.32 -4.20 -8.35
N SER A 76 5.24 -4.79 -7.86
CA SER A 76 3.89 -4.27 -8.00
C SER A 76 3.45 -3.57 -6.71
N CYS A 77 2.70 -2.48 -6.87
CA CYS A 77 2.11 -1.73 -5.75
C CYS A 77 0.58 -1.67 -5.91
N GLU A 78 -0.16 -2.04 -4.86
CA GLU A 78 -1.59 -1.83 -4.77
C GLU A 78 -1.89 -0.72 -3.77
N PHE A 79 -2.67 0.28 -4.19
CA PHE A 79 -3.03 1.43 -3.37
C PHE A 79 -4.49 1.37 -2.97
N ARG A 80 -4.78 1.56 -1.68
CA ARG A 80 -6.14 1.63 -1.15
C ARG A 80 -6.26 2.87 -0.27
N ILE A 81 -7.34 3.64 -0.46
CA ILE A 81 -7.67 4.72 0.47
C ILE A 81 -8.06 4.07 1.80
N ALA A 82 -7.39 4.46 2.87
CA ALA A 82 -7.63 3.94 4.20
C ALA A 82 -8.47 4.94 5.01
N MET A 83 -9.59 4.45 5.54
CA MET A 83 -10.44 5.19 6.47
C MET A 83 -10.14 4.75 7.89
N THR A 84 -10.06 5.71 8.81
CA THR A 84 -10.09 5.44 10.25
C THR A 84 -11.49 5.01 10.70
N GLN A 85 -11.62 4.57 11.95
CA GLN A 85 -12.93 4.29 12.54
C GLN A 85 -13.81 5.54 12.54
N GLU A 86 -13.24 6.70 12.87
CA GLU A 86 -13.94 8.00 12.86
C GLU A 86 -14.41 8.37 11.46
N ASP A 87 -13.59 8.15 10.43
CA ASP A 87 -13.97 8.36 9.03
C ASP A 87 -15.16 7.48 8.62
N LEU A 88 -15.13 6.20 9.00
CA LEU A 88 -16.22 5.27 8.73
C LEU A 88 -17.52 5.68 9.45
N MET A 89 -17.44 6.12 10.70
CA MET A 89 -18.61 6.58 11.45
C MET A 89 -19.26 7.81 10.83
N ARG A 90 -18.47 8.73 10.25
CA ARG A 90 -19.01 9.89 9.51
C ARG A 90 -19.78 9.49 8.25
N ALA A 91 -19.51 8.32 7.67
CA ALA A 91 -20.27 7.81 6.53
C ALA A 91 -21.72 7.39 6.89
N ASN A 92 -22.06 7.33 8.19
CA ASN A 92 -23.40 7.02 8.71
C ASN A 92 -24.06 5.84 7.99
N LEU A 93 -23.52 4.63 8.17
CA LEU A 93 -23.95 3.45 7.41
C LEU A 93 -25.45 3.12 7.55
N SER A 94 -26.08 3.54 8.65
CA SER A 94 -27.52 3.38 8.88
C SER A 94 -28.38 3.99 7.76
N GLN A 95 -27.93 5.06 7.10
CA GLN A 95 -28.68 5.67 5.98
C GLN A 95 -28.83 4.75 4.76
N TYR A 96 -27.98 3.72 4.63
CA TYR A 96 -28.06 2.77 3.51
C TYR A 96 -29.00 1.60 3.79
N ALA A 97 -29.39 1.37 5.05
CA ALA A 97 -30.33 0.32 5.40
C ALA A 97 -31.70 0.57 4.77
N GLU A 98 -32.19 1.82 4.82
CA GLU A 98 -33.48 2.24 4.25
C GLU A 98 -33.55 2.01 2.74
N LYS A 99 -32.45 2.29 2.01
CA LYS A 99 -32.34 2.07 0.56
C LYS A 99 -32.31 0.58 0.18
N SER A 100 -31.75 -0.27 1.04
CA SER A 100 -31.68 -1.71 0.79
C SER A 100 -33.05 -2.38 0.86
N THR A 101 -33.97 -1.84 1.67
CA THR A 101 -35.34 -2.33 1.80
C THR A 101 -36.21 -1.93 0.60
N GLU A 102 -36.02 -0.73 0.05
CA GLU A 102 -36.68 -0.29 -1.19
C GLU A 102 -36.26 -1.12 -2.42
N ALA A 103 -34.99 -1.55 -2.47
CA ALA A 103 -34.47 -2.38 -3.58
C ALA A 103 -34.91 -3.85 -3.54
N GLN A 104 -35.39 -4.34 -2.39
CA GLN A 104 -35.91 -5.71 -2.23
C GLN A 104 -37.43 -5.82 -2.47
N LEU A 105 -38.13 -4.69 -2.57
CA LEU A 105 -39.58 -4.60 -2.81
C LEU A 105 -39.93 -4.34 -4.30
N ASN A 106 -38.93 -4.22 -5.17
CA ASN A 106 -39.04 -4.18 -6.63
C ASN A 106 -38.38 -5.40 -7.26
#